data_AF-A0A0C9YIV0-F1
#
_entry.id   AF-A0A0C9YIV0-F1
#
_cell.length_a   1.000
_cell.length_b   1.000
_cell.length_c   1.000
_cell.angle_alpha   90.00
_cell.angle_beta   90.00
_cell.angle_gamma   90.00
#
_symmetry.space_group_name_H-M   'P 1'
#
loop_
_entity.id
_entity.type
_entity.pdbx_description
1 polymer ?
#
loop_
_entity_poly.entity_id
_entity_poly.type
_entity_poly.pdbx_seq_one_letter_code
_entity_poly.pdbx_strand_id
1 'polypeptide(L)'
;MGIDTQDLVSKLEGFAVQGIKGAAENHQQCISNICATIRNLINCQLWDVTGDLKAKMQWAQYFRNVVTRYWVIIDGWPEAILFANLSSMSSSLPQLEILL
;
A
#
# COMPACT_ATOMS: atom_id res chain seq x y z
N MET A 1 -8.20 -19.26 11.97
CA MET A 1 -7.43 -18.75 10.81
C MET A 1 -8.03 -19.42 9.59
N GLY A 2 -8.99 -18.77 8.94
CA GLY A 2 -9.66 -19.32 7.76
C GLY A 2 -8.72 -19.18 6.58
N ILE A 3 -8.35 -20.30 5.95
CA ILE A 3 -7.64 -20.25 4.67
C ILE A 3 -8.64 -19.65 3.68
N ASP A 4 -8.35 -18.45 3.19
CA ASP A 4 -9.18 -17.78 2.19
C ASP A 4 -9.21 -18.67 0.93
N THR A 5 -10.33 -19.38 0.78
CA THR A 5 -10.46 -20.43 -0.23
C THR A 5 -10.51 -19.83 -1.63
N GLN A 6 -10.87 -18.54 -1.73
CA GLN A 6 -10.83 -17.75 -2.96
C GLN A 6 -9.40 -17.44 -3.39
N ASP A 7 -8.53 -17.00 -2.48
CA ASP A 7 -7.10 -16.79 -2.76
C ASP A 7 -6.43 -18.09 -3.27
N LEU A 8 -6.77 -19.22 -2.66
CA LEU A 8 -6.21 -20.52 -3.05
C LEU A 8 -6.68 -20.95 -4.46
N VAL A 9 -7.95 -20.75 -4.79
CA VAL A 9 -8.50 -21.02 -6.13
C VAL A 9 -7.89 -20.08 -7.17
N SER A 10 -7.79 -18.77 -6.88
CA SER A 10 -7.17 -17.80 -7.79
C SER A 10 -5.69 -18.09 -8.07
N LYS A 11 -4.94 -18.58 -7.08
CA LYS A 11 -3.54 -19.02 -7.26
C LYS A 11 -3.45 -20.28 -8.12
N LEU A 12 -4.36 -21.24 -7.92
CA LEU A 12 -4.41 -22.47 -8.72
C LEU A 12 -4.83 -22.21 -10.16
N GLU A 13 -5.80 -21.33 -10.41
CA GLU A 13 -6.20 -20.91 -11.75
C GLU A 13 -5.07 -20.20 -12.49
N GLY A 14 -4.39 -19.25 -11.85
CA GLY A 14 -3.23 -18.56 -12.43
C GLY A 14 -2.10 -19.52 -12.79
N PHE A 15 -1.86 -20.53 -11.96
CA PHE A 15 -0.88 -21.58 -12.22
C PHE A 15 -1.31 -22.50 -13.37
N ALA A 16 -2.58 -22.91 -13.43
CA ALA A 16 -3.09 -23.79 -14.48
C ALA A 16 -3.04 -23.14 -15.87
N VAL A 17 -3.23 -21.82 -15.97
CA VAL A 17 -3.26 -21.10 -17.25
C VAL A 17 -1.86 -20.66 -17.71
N GLN A 18 -0.98 -20.25 -16.80
CA GLN A 18 0.31 -19.62 -17.18
C GLN A 18 1.53 -20.11 -16.38
N GLY A 19 1.38 -21.14 -15.56
CA GLY A 19 2.45 -21.68 -14.71
C GLY A 19 2.91 -20.68 -13.63
N ILE A 20 4.17 -20.84 -13.20
CA ILE A 20 4.78 -20.01 -12.12
C ILE A 20 4.70 -18.51 -12.45
N LYS A 21 4.78 -18.14 -13.74
CA LYS A 21 4.75 -16.76 -14.20
C LYS A 21 3.41 -16.07 -13.91
N GLY A 22 2.28 -16.74 -14.20
CA GLY A 22 0.95 -16.16 -13.95
C GLY A 22 0.62 -16.00 -12.46
N ALA A 23 1.06 -16.93 -11.61
CA ALA A 23 0.90 -16.80 -10.16
C ALA A 23 1.71 -15.62 -9.59
N ALA A 24 2.93 -15.39 -10.09
CA ALA A 24 3.76 -14.26 -9.70
C ALA A 24 3.19 -12.91 -10.18
N GLU A 25 2.68 -12.86 -11.42
CA GLU A 25 2.03 -11.66 -11.99
C GLU A 25 0.77 -11.28 -11.20
N ASN A 26 -0.06 -12.26 -10.83
CA ASN A 26 -1.24 -12.02 -9.99
C ASN A 26 -0.86 -11.46 -8.60
N HIS A 27 0.18 -12.02 -7.98
CA HIS A 27 0.69 -11.52 -6.70
C HIS A 27 1.21 -10.07 -6.79
N GLN A 28 1.99 -9.75 -7.82
CA GLN A 28 2.49 -8.39 -8.07
C GLN A 28 1.36 -7.40 -8.34
N GLN A 29 0.32 -7.82 -9.07
CA GLN A 29 -0.86 -6.99 -9.30
C GLN A 29 -1.63 -6.73 -8.00
N CYS A 30 -1.79 -7.76 -7.15
CA CYS A 30 -2.42 -7.63 -5.84
C CYS A 30 -1.68 -6.61 -4.96
N ILE A 31 -0.35 -6.74 -4.82
CA ILE A 31 0.51 -5.79 -4.11
C ILE A 31 0.34 -4.38 -4.66
N SER A 32 0.33 -4.24 -5.98
CA SER A 32 0.20 -2.94 -6.64
C SER A 32 -1.16 -2.29 -6.34
N ASN A 33 -2.23 -3.08 -6.33
CA ASN A 33 -3.58 -2.64 -5.98
C ASN A 33 -3.66 -2.20 -4.51
N ILE A 34 -3.13 -2.99 -3.57
CA ILE A 34 -3.08 -2.63 -2.15
C ILE A 34 -2.29 -1.34 -1.95
N CYS A 35 -1.10 -1.24 -2.55
CA CYS A 35 -0.30 -0.02 -2.52
C CYS A 35 -1.07 1.19 -3.06
N ALA A 36 -1.86 1.03 -4.12
CA ALA A 36 -2.67 2.10 -4.68
C ALA A 36 -3.79 2.52 -3.71
N THR A 37 -4.46 1.55 -3.09
CA THR A 37 -5.50 1.80 -2.08
C THR A 37 -4.95 2.59 -0.89
N ILE A 38 -3.82 2.18 -0.32
CA ILE A 38 -3.18 2.89 0.81
C ILE A 38 -2.79 4.31 0.39
N ARG A 39 -2.20 4.50 -0.80
CA ARG A 39 -1.86 5.86 -1.31
C ARG A 39 -3.10 6.74 -1.44
N ASN A 40 -4.20 6.18 -1.94
CA ASN A 40 -5.44 6.92 -2.08
C ASN A 40 -6.01 7.30 -0.72
N LEU A 41 -6.02 6.37 0.25
CA LEU A 41 -6.47 6.64 1.62
C LEU A 41 -5.68 7.78 2.26
N ILE A 42 -4.34 7.71 2.21
CA ILE A 42 -3.46 8.75 2.77
C ILE A 42 -3.71 10.11 2.09
N ASN A 43 -3.83 10.13 0.76
CA ASN A 43 -4.07 11.39 0.05
C ASN A 43 -5.44 11.97 0.36
N CYS A 44 -6.50 11.16 0.44
CA CYS A 44 -7.83 11.61 0.85
C CYS A 44 -7.79 12.24 2.25
N GLN A 45 -7.21 11.55 3.23
CA GLN A 45 -7.07 12.09 4.58
C GLN A 45 -6.23 13.37 4.61
N LEU A 46 -5.16 13.42 3.82
CA LEU A 46 -4.35 14.64 3.70
C LEU A 46 -5.16 15.79 3.12
N TRP A 47 -5.99 15.56 2.11
CA TRP A 47 -6.88 16.58 1.55
C TRP A 47 -7.92 17.05 2.57
N ASP A 48 -8.53 16.13 3.30
CA ASP A 48 -9.56 16.43 4.29
C ASP A 48 -9.01 17.29 5.43
N VAL A 49 -7.79 16.98 5.91
CA VAL A 49 -7.16 17.71 7.02
C VAL A 49 -6.57 19.05 6.55
N THR A 50 -6.01 19.11 5.34
CA THR A 50 -5.31 20.33 4.85
C THR A 50 -6.21 21.29 4.09
N GLY A 51 -7.34 20.83 3.56
CA GLY A 51 -8.19 21.57 2.62
C GLY A 51 -7.56 21.77 1.23
N ASP A 52 -6.37 21.23 0.97
CA ASP A 52 -5.64 21.37 -0.29
C ASP A 52 -5.75 20.09 -1.13
N LEU A 53 -6.65 20.07 -2.11
CA LEU A 53 -6.84 18.95 -3.06
C LEU A 53 -5.59 18.66 -3.92
N LYS A 54 -4.59 19.54 -3.92
CA LYS A 54 -3.31 19.32 -4.62
C LYS A 54 -2.22 18.80 -3.69
N ALA A 55 -2.46 18.73 -2.38
CA ALA A 55 -1.54 18.10 -1.45
C ALA A 55 -1.32 16.64 -1.87
N LYS A 56 -0.09 16.17 -1.85
CA LYS A 56 0.24 14.79 -2.20
C LYS A 56 1.24 14.27 -1.21
N MET A 57 1.12 13.00 -0.86
CA MET A 57 2.09 12.36 0.00
C MET A 57 3.48 12.37 -0.65
N GLN A 58 4.48 12.89 0.06
CA GLN A 58 5.86 12.97 -0.41
C GLN A 58 6.79 12.26 0.57
N TRP A 59 6.93 10.94 0.42
CA TRP A 59 7.71 10.08 1.32
C TRP A 59 9.15 10.56 1.55
N ALA A 60 9.90 10.85 0.47
CA ALA A 60 11.31 11.26 0.57
C ALA A 60 11.48 12.66 1.18
N GLN A 61 10.47 13.52 1.08
CA GLN A 61 10.50 14.90 1.57
C GLN A 61 9.43 15.12 2.65
N TYR A 62 9.05 14.05 3.36
CA TYR A 62 7.89 14.02 4.23
C TYR A 62 7.93 15.12 5.29
N PHE A 63 9.04 15.24 6.01
CA PHE A 63 9.21 16.28 7.02
C PHE A 63 9.02 17.67 6.44
N ARG A 64 9.67 18.00 5.32
CA ARG A 64 9.62 19.36 4.75
C ARG A 64 8.25 19.68 4.13
N ASN A 65 7.73 18.77 3.32
CA ASN A 65 6.62 19.07 2.41
C ASN A 65 5.27 18.53 2.89
N VAL A 66 5.25 17.70 3.94
CA VAL A 66 4.03 17.29 4.64
C VAL A 66 3.99 17.92 6.02
N VAL A 67 4.96 17.58 6.89
CA VAL A 67 4.94 18.02 8.29
C VAL A 67 5.09 19.53 8.44
N THR A 68 6.17 20.12 7.96
CA THR A 68 6.40 21.56 8.12
C THR A 68 5.45 22.40 7.27
N ARG A 69 5.10 21.93 6.07
CA ARG A 69 4.26 22.69 5.15
C ARG A 69 2.80 22.74 5.59
N TYR A 70 2.25 21.61 6.02
CA TYR A 70 0.82 21.48 6.33
C TYR A 70 0.54 21.31 7.82
N TRP A 71 1.57 21.19 8.67
CA TRP A 71 1.45 20.91 10.10
C TRP A 71 0.69 19.60 10.40
N VAL A 72 0.83 18.62 9.50
CA VAL A 72 0.19 17.30 9.61
C VAL A 72 1.25 16.23 9.81
N ILE A 73 0.99 15.30 10.73
CA ILE A 73 1.77 14.08 10.92
C ILE A 73 0.88 12.87 10.70
N ILE A 74 1.47 11.79 10.19
CA ILE A 74 0.88 10.45 10.24
C ILE A 74 1.05 9.95 11.68
N ASP A 75 -0.08 9.64 12.30
CA ASP A 75 -0.15 9.03 13.62
C ASP A 75 -0.48 7.54 13.50
N GLY A 76 -0.04 6.72 14.46
CA GLY A 76 -0.34 5.30 14.50
C GLY A 76 0.31 4.44 13.41
N TRP A 77 1.38 4.91 12.75
CA TRP A 77 2.11 4.09 11.80
C TRP A 77 2.75 2.87 12.49
N PRO A 78 2.59 1.64 11.97
CA PRO A 78 3.11 0.43 12.63
C PRO A 78 4.63 0.47 12.80
N GLU A 79 5.11 0.23 14.03
CA GLU A 79 6.56 0.22 14.34
C GLU A 79 7.33 -0.86 13.58
N ALA A 80 6.66 -1.97 13.26
CA ALA A 80 7.26 -3.07 12.52
C ALA A 80 7.52 -2.74 11.03
N ILE A 81 7.00 -1.63 10.53
CA ILE A 81 7.07 -1.24 9.12
C ILE A 81 7.87 0.05 8.99
N LEU A 82 8.98 -0.02 8.26
CA LEU A 82 9.80 1.16 7.97
C LEU A 82 8.95 2.23 7.30
N PHE A 83 9.11 3.49 7.71
CA PHE A 83 8.38 4.58 7.07
C PHE A 83 9.06 4.99 5.76
N ALA A 84 8.55 4.50 4.63
CA ALA A 84 9.11 4.74 3.30
C ALA A 84 8.03 4.70 2.22
N ASN A 85 8.40 4.97 0.96
CA ASN A 85 7.46 4.83 -0.16
C ASN A 85 6.98 3.37 -0.28
N LEU A 86 5.68 3.17 -0.36
CA LEU A 86 5.06 1.83 -0.48
C LEU A 86 5.61 0.98 -1.64
N SER A 87 6.12 1.59 -2.72
CA SER A 87 6.76 0.81 -3.80
C SER A 87 8.04 0.12 -3.35
N SER A 88 8.74 0.67 -2.35
CA SER A 88 9.92 0.02 -1.74
C SER A 88 9.54 -1.13 -0.81
N MET A 89 8.29 -1.23 -0.37
CA MET A 89 7.75 -2.31 0.47
C MET A 89 6.99 -3.37 -0.32
N SER A 90 7.05 -3.29 -1.66
CA SER A 90 6.28 -4.15 -2.57
C SER A 90 6.63 -5.64 -2.50
N SER A 91 7.64 -6.05 -1.73
CA SER A 91 8.00 -7.45 -1.55
C SER A 91 7.24 -8.17 -0.42
N SER A 92 6.51 -7.46 0.45
CA SER A 92 5.85 -8.06 1.61
C SER A 92 4.37 -7.72 1.69
N LEU A 93 3.53 -8.50 0.99
CA LEU A 93 2.07 -8.45 1.09
C LEU A 93 1.56 -8.41 2.54
N PRO A 94 2.06 -9.25 3.48
CA PRO A 94 1.56 -9.24 4.85
C PRO A 94 1.79 -7.92 5.59
N GLN A 95 2.87 -7.19 5.26
CA GLN A 95 3.12 -5.87 5.87
C GLN A 95 2.20 -4.81 5.30
N LEU A 96 1.87 -4.89 4.00
CA LEU A 96 0.96 -3.96 3.36
C LEU A 96 -0.49 -4.14 3.84
N GLU A 97 -0.91 -5.36 4.14
CA GLU A 97 -2.24 -5.64 4.70
C GLU A 97 -2.43 -5.05 6.11
N ILE A 98 -1.37 -4.92 6.91
CA ILE A 98 -1.44 -4.27 8.25
C ILE A 98 -1.72 -2.76 8.15
N LEU A 99 -1.47 -2.15 6.98
CA LEU A 99 -1.66 -0.71 6.75
C LEU A 99 -3.06 -0.35 6.21
N LEU A 100 -3.91 -1.34 5.93
CA LEU A 100 -5.31 -1.15 5.55
C LEU A 100 -6.21 -1.14 6.78
#